data_AF-A0A2L0C528-F1
#
_entry.id   AF-A0A2L0C528-F1
#
_cell.length_a   1.000
_cell.length_b   1.000
_cell.length_c   1.000
_cell.angle_alpha   90.00
_cell.angle_beta   90.00
_cell.angle_gamma   90.00
#
_symmetry.space_group_name_H-M   'P 1'
#
loop_
_entity.id
_entity.type
_entity.pdbx_description
1 polymer ?
#
loop_
_entity_poly.entity_id
_entity_poly.type
_entity_poly.pdbx_seq_one_letter_code
_entity_poly.pdbx_strand_id
1 'polypeptide(L)'
;LGDFVVSSKTDSVLKDAPKSEVVVSEKIRNTVTWSEPEEDLYERGVRIILKHFKDVTQVTWHGKGDYFATVMPEGQNRSVLISQISRRRSQLPFTKAKGLVQCVLFHPTKPFLFVATQRHVRIYDLLKQTLMKKLLTNSKWISTMAIHPAGDNLLVGTYDRKML
;
A
#
# COMPACT_ATOMS: atom_id res chain seq x y z
N LEU A 1 0.46 -17.60 -25.96
CA LEU A 1 -0.42 -18.72 -25.54
C LEU A 1 -0.02 -19.30 -24.17
N GLY A 2 0.40 -18.45 -23.22
CA GLY A 2 1.02 -18.92 -21.96
C GLY A 2 0.28 -18.54 -20.67
N ASP A 3 -0.94 -18.00 -20.74
CA ASP A 3 -1.57 -17.37 -19.57
C ASP A 3 -2.78 -18.12 -19.01
N PHE A 4 -3.55 -18.83 -19.85
CA PHE A 4 -4.84 -19.39 -19.41
C PHE A 4 -4.76 -20.36 -18.22
N VAL A 5 -3.71 -21.19 -18.17
CA VAL A 5 -3.49 -22.14 -17.05
C VAL A 5 -3.06 -21.41 -15.77
N VAL A 6 -2.31 -20.30 -15.90
CA VAL A 6 -1.88 -19.50 -14.74
C VAL A 6 -3.04 -18.67 -14.22
N SER A 7 -3.83 -18.06 -15.11
CA SER A 7 -5.05 -17.33 -14.75
C SER A 7 -6.08 -18.24 -14.09
N SER A 8 -6.34 -19.44 -14.66
CA SER A 8 -7.31 -20.37 -14.08
C SER A 8 -6.90 -20.90 -12.71
N LYS A 9 -5.60 -21.16 -12.51
CA LYS A 9 -5.05 -21.52 -11.20
C LYS A 9 -5.17 -20.36 -10.20
N THR A 10 -4.84 -19.14 -10.62
CA THR A 10 -4.98 -17.95 -9.79
C THR A 10 -6.43 -17.74 -9.38
N ASP A 11 -7.38 -17.83 -10.32
CA ASP A 11 -8.81 -17.71 -10.04
C ASP A 11 -9.27 -18.77 -9.04
N SER A 12 -8.80 -20.01 -9.19
CA SER A 12 -9.11 -21.11 -8.27
C SER A 12 -8.57 -20.83 -6.86
N VAL A 13 -7.36 -20.29 -6.74
CA VAL A 13 -6.76 -19.90 -5.44
C VAL A 13 -7.48 -18.71 -4.80
N LEU A 14 -7.92 -17.75 -5.61
CA LEU A 14 -8.58 -16.54 -5.11
C LEU A 14 -10.05 -16.77 -4.77
N LYS A 15 -10.72 -17.78 -5.32
CA LYS A 15 -12.15 -18.05 -5.13
C LYS A 15 -12.52 -18.33 -3.67
N ASP A 16 -11.67 -19.09 -2.96
CA ASP A 16 -11.93 -19.43 -1.57
C ASP A 16 -11.31 -18.39 -0.64
N ALA A 17 -12.16 -17.64 0.07
CA ALA A 17 -11.69 -16.73 1.10
C ALA A 17 -10.98 -17.52 2.22
N PRO A 18 -9.73 -17.20 2.57
CA PRO A 18 -9.02 -17.89 3.64
C PRO A 18 -9.75 -17.67 4.97
N LYS A 19 -9.97 -18.75 5.72
CA LYS A 19 -10.51 -18.68 7.09
C LYS A 19 -9.47 -17.99 7.98
N SER A 20 -9.70 -16.71 8.30
CA SER A 20 -8.84 -15.95 9.20
C SER A 20 -9.38 -16.02 10.63
N GLU A 21 -8.69 -16.77 11.49
CA GLU A 21 -8.95 -16.80 12.94
C GLU A 21 -8.49 -15.53 13.66
N VAL A 22 -7.82 -14.61 12.95
CA VAL A 22 -7.29 -13.38 13.53
C VAL A 22 -8.41 -12.34 13.67
N VAL A 23 -8.67 -11.93 14.91
CA VAL A 23 -9.60 -10.85 15.23
C VAL A 23 -9.11 -9.54 14.61
N VAL A 24 -9.81 -9.06 13.59
CA VAL A 24 -9.54 -7.75 12.96
C VAL A 24 -10.03 -6.64 13.88
N SER A 25 -9.13 -5.75 14.30
CA SER A 25 -9.47 -4.58 15.13
C SER A 25 -10.57 -3.72 14.50
N GLU A 26 -11.43 -3.14 15.31
CA GLU A 26 -12.51 -2.25 14.87
C GLU A 26 -12.00 -1.08 14.01
N LYS A 27 -10.83 -0.53 14.38
CA LYS A 27 -10.17 0.53 13.60
C LYS A 27 -9.93 0.09 12.15
N ILE A 28 -9.47 -1.14 11.92
CA ILE A 28 -9.23 -1.65 10.56
C ILE A 28 -10.56 -1.91 9.84
N ARG A 29 -11.57 -2.48 10.52
CA ARG A 29 -12.90 -2.72 9.95
C ARG A 29 -13.56 -1.43 9.45
N ASN A 30 -13.42 -0.35 10.22
CA ASN A 30 -13.93 0.99 9.88
C ASN A 30 -13.05 1.73 8.86
N THR A 31 -11.97 1.10 8.37
CA THR A 31 -11.07 1.66 7.37
C THR A 31 -11.22 0.95 6.03
N VAL A 32 -11.26 -0.37 6.05
CA VAL A 32 -11.28 -1.21 4.85
C VAL A 32 -12.06 -2.49 5.09
N THR A 33 -12.88 -2.86 4.11
CA THR A 33 -13.63 -4.11 4.09
C THR A 33 -13.28 -4.90 2.84
N TRP A 34 -12.95 -6.18 3.01
CA TRP A 34 -12.76 -7.13 1.91
C TRP A 34 -14.11 -7.76 1.59
N SER A 35 -14.53 -7.72 0.33
CA SER A 35 -15.77 -8.34 -0.13
C SER A 35 -15.55 -9.05 -1.47
N GLU A 36 -16.37 -10.07 -1.71
CA GLU A 36 -16.44 -10.69 -3.03
C GLU A 36 -17.13 -9.75 -4.03
N PRO A 37 -16.77 -9.82 -5.32
CA PRO A 37 -17.53 -9.18 -6.38
C PRO A 37 -18.88 -9.87 -6.58
N GLU A 38 -19.86 -9.10 -7.08
CA GLU A 38 -21.09 -9.65 -7.66
C GLU A 38 -20.77 -10.37 -8.99
N GLU A 39 -21.68 -11.22 -9.48
CA GLU A 39 -21.45 -12.08 -10.65
C GLU A 39 -21.08 -11.27 -11.89
N ASP A 40 -21.74 -10.13 -12.12
CA ASP A 40 -21.47 -9.23 -13.25
C ASP A 40 -20.05 -8.66 -13.23
N LEU A 41 -19.54 -8.31 -12.04
CA LEU A 41 -18.17 -7.85 -11.86
C LEU A 41 -17.18 -9.01 -11.97
N TYR A 42 -17.56 -10.19 -11.50
CA TYR A 42 -16.74 -11.39 -11.59
C TYR A 42 -16.53 -11.83 -13.06
N GLU A 43 -17.58 -11.84 -13.87
CA GLU A 43 -17.52 -12.11 -15.31
C GLU A 43 -16.64 -11.08 -16.06
N ARG A 44 -16.58 -9.83 -15.56
CA ARG A 44 -15.69 -8.78 -16.06
C ARG A 44 -14.24 -8.88 -15.60
N GLY A 45 -13.88 -9.92 -14.84
CA GLY A 45 -12.52 -10.17 -14.38
C GLY A 45 -12.18 -9.63 -13.00
N VAL A 46 -13.14 -9.06 -12.26
CA VAL A 46 -12.92 -8.64 -10.87
C VAL A 46 -12.89 -9.90 -9.99
N ARG A 47 -11.95 -9.98 -9.04
CA ARG A 47 -11.83 -11.14 -8.13
C ARG A 47 -11.99 -10.78 -6.67
N ILE A 48 -11.62 -9.55 -6.28
CA ILE A 48 -11.68 -9.09 -4.90
C ILE A 48 -12.00 -7.61 -4.92
N ILE A 49 -12.88 -7.16 -4.02
CA ILE A 49 -13.20 -5.75 -3.80
C ILE A 49 -12.70 -5.33 -2.41
N LEU A 50 -11.93 -4.24 -2.34
CA LEU A 50 -11.57 -3.57 -1.09
C LEU A 50 -12.29 -2.24 -1.00
N LYS A 51 -13.30 -2.15 -0.13
CA LYS A 51 -14.04 -0.91 0.13
C LYS A 51 -13.31 -0.11 1.18
N HIS A 52 -12.79 1.05 0.80
CA HIS A 52 -12.06 1.97 1.68
C HIS A 52 -12.99 3.09 2.17
N PHE A 53 -12.78 3.59 3.39
CA PHE A 53 -13.60 4.67 3.97
C PHE A 53 -13.32 6.07 3.39
N LYS A 54 -12.25 6.20 2.59
CA LYS A 54 -11.82 7.42 1.90
C LYS A 54 -11.26 7.05 0.53
N ASP A 55 -11.14 8.06 -0.33
CA ASP A 55 -10.63 7.91 -1.68
C ASP A 55 -9.18 7.44 -1.69
N VAL A 56 -8.92 6.40 -2.48
CA VAL A 56 -7.58 5.86 -2.69
C VAL A 56 -6.93 6.62 -3.85
N THR A 57 -5.79 7.28 -3.59
CA THR A 57 -5.05 8.03 -4.61
C THR A 57 -3.83 7.28 -5.13
N GLN A 58 -3.39 6.23 -4.44
CA GLN A 58 -2.27 5.41 -4.87
C GLN A 58 -2.45 3.96 -4.42
N VAL A 59 -2.08 3.03 -5.30
CA VAL A 59 -1.84 1.62 -4.99
C VAL A 59 -0.42 1.28 -5.44
N THR A 60 0.38 0.64 -4.59
CA THR A 60 1.71 0.15 -4.95
C THR A 60 1.92 -1.27 -4.47
N TRP A 61 2.55 -2.10 -5.30
CA TRP A 61 2.83 -3.49 -4.98
C TRP A 61 4.22 -3.65 -4.38
N HIS A 62 4.34 -4.58 -3.45
CA HIS A 62 5.63 -5.13 -3.05
C HIS A 62 6.14 -6.03 -4.19
N GLY A 63 7.47 -6.10 -4.39
CA GLY A 63 8.07 -6.84 -5.52
C GLY A 63 7.77 -8.35 -5.56
N LYS A 64 7.25 -8.92 -4.48
CA LYS A 64 6.80 -10.33 -4.41
C LYS A 64 5.33 -10.55 -4.80
N GLY A 65 4.55 -9.49 -5.01
CA GLY A 65 3.17 -9.59 -5.51
C GLY A 65 2.09 -10.06 -4.52
N ASP A 66 2.42 -10.41 -3.27
CA ASP A 66 1.39 -10.76 -2.25
C ASP A 66 0.94 -9.55 -1.42
N TYR A 67 1.87 -8.63 -1.15
CA TYR A 67 1.61 -7.42 -0.39
C TYR A 67 1.45 -6.22 -1.33
N PHE A 68 0.54 -5.32 -0.98
CA PHE A 68 0.41 -4.01 -1.59
C PHE A 68 0.08 -2.96 -0.53
N ALA A 69 0.33 -1.70 -0.84
CA ALA A 69 -0.05 -0.57 0.01
C ALA A 69 -1.04 0.33 -0.73
N THR A 70 -2.00 0.86 0.01
CA THR A 70 -2.95 1.87 -0.48
C THR A 70 -2.76 3.16 0.29
N VAL A 71 -2.92 4.30 -0.41
CA VAL A 71 -2.85 5.64 0.18
C VAL A 71 -4.19 6.34 0.06
N MET A 72 -4.70 6.83 1.18
CA MET A 72 -5.88 7.68 1.29
C MET A 72 -5.46 8.99 1.99
N PRO A 73 -5.11 10.07 1.27
CA PRO A 73 -4.55 11.29 1.86
C PRO A 73 -5.43 11.86 2.99
N GLU A 74 -6.75 11.92 2.76
CA GLU A 74 -7.76 12.39 3.73
C GLU A 74 -8.04 11.39 4.86
N GLY A 75 -7.35 10.25 4.89
CA GLY A 75 -7.50 9.21 5.89
C GLY A 75 -6.77 9.47 7.21
N GLN A 76 -6.00 10.57 7.33
CA GLN A 76 -5.24 10.95 8.52
C GLN A 76 -4.37 9.79 9.07
N ASN A 77 -4.59 9.34 10.31
CA ASN A 77 -3.89 8.21 10.94
C ASN A 77 -4.21 6.83 10.31
N ARG A 78 -5.12 6.80 9.33
CA ARG A 78 -5.49 5.65 8.51
C ARG A 78 -5.12 5.87 7.03
N SER A 79 -4.28 6.86 6.74
CA SER A 79 -3.92 7.24 5.37
C SER A 79 -3.11 6.21 4.60
N VAL A 80 -2.51 5.23 5.29
CA VAL A 80 -1.74 4.15 4.66
C VAL A 80 -2.25 2.83 5.20
N LEU A 81 -2.55 1.90 4.31
CA LEU A 81 -2.77 0.50 4.63
C LEU A 81 -1.71 -0.35 3.93
N ILE A 82 -1.34 -1.46 4.57
CA ILE A 82 -0.64 -2.57 3.91
C ILE A 82 -1.59 -3.75 3.91
N SER A 83 -1.86 -4.29 2.74
CA SER A 83 -2.78 -5.38 2.49
C SER A 83 -2.04 -6.59 1.93
N GLN A 84 -2.42 -7.77 2.39
CA GLN A 84 -1.91 -9.06 1.94
C GLN A 84 -3.05 -9.83 1.28
N ILE A 85 -2.88 -10.20 0.00
CA ILE A 85 -3.96 -10.82 -0.77
C ILE A 85 -4.17 -12.27 -0.39
N SER A 86 -3.10 -13.05 -0.24
CA SER A 86 -3.18 -14.48 0.11
C SER A 86 -3.94 -14.73 1.41
N ARG A 87 -4.03 -13.73 2.29
CA ARG A 87 -4.73 -13.79 3.57
C ARG A 87 -5.94 -12.86 3.67
N ARG A 88 -6.25 -12.11 2.60
CA ARG A 88 -7.27 -11.06 2.55
C ARG A 88 -7.27 -10.18 3.80
N ARG A 89 -6.08 -9.73 4.20
CA ARG A 89 -5.84 -9.03 5.47
C ARG A 89 -5.24 -7.68 5.22
N SER A 90 -5.79 -6.65 5.87
CA SER A 90 -5.21 -5.30 5.89
C SER A 90 -4.68 -4.95 7.26
N GLN A 91 -3.64 -4.12 7.29
CA GLN A 91 -3.01 -3.62 8.50
C GLN A 91 -2.71 -2.13 8.36
N LEU A 92 -2.84 -1.41 9.47
CA LEU A 92 -2.40 -0.02 9.59
C LEU A 92 -0.95 -0.04 10.11
N PRO A 93 0.06 0.24 9.27
CA PRO A 93 1.46 0.15 9.68
C PRO A 93 1.85 1.22 10.72
N PHE A 94 1.02 2.26 10.91
CA PHE A 94 1.32 3.39 11.78
C PHE A 94 0.19 3.67 12.77
N THR A 95 0.56 3.97 14.02
CA THR A 95 -0.39 4.39 15.05
C THR A 95 -0.82 5.85 14.89
N LYS A 96 0.09 6.71 14.41
CA LYS A 96 -0.11 8.15 14.20
C LYS A 96 0.43 8.59 12.84
N ALA A 97 -0.33 9.43 12.14
CA ALA A 97 0.17 10.12 10.95
C ALA A 97 1.07 11.28 11.36
N LYS A 98 2.22 11.42 10.67
CA LYS A 98 3.20 12.49 10.92
C LYS A 98 3.19 13.52 9.78
N GLY A 99 1.99 14.00 9.45
CA GLY A 99 1.67 14.88 8.33
C GLY A 99 0.78 14.19 7.27
N LEU A 100 0.32 14.97 6.30
CA LEU A 100 -0.49 14.47 5.19
C LEU A 100 0.37 13.60 4.27
N VAL A 101 0.05 12.31 4.16
CA VAL A 101 0.74 11.37 3.28
C VAL A 101 0.37 11.68 1.83
N GLN A 102 1.36 11.64 0.94
CA GLN A 102 1.20 11.91 -0.49
C GLN A 102 1.38 10.62 -1.28
N CYS A 103 2.46 9.89 -1.02
CA CYS A 103 2.72 8.61 -1.66
C CYS A 103 3.59 7.71 -0.78
N VAL A 104 3.57 6.41 -1.11
CA VAL A 104 4.41 5.38 -0.47
C VAL A 104 5.07 4.50 -1.52
N LEU A 105 6.20 3.91 -1.17
CA LEU A 105 6.93 2.93 -1.99
C LEU A 105 7.55 1.85 -1.10
N PHE A 106 7.43 0.59 -1.52
CA PHE A 106 8.23 -0.49 -0.95
C PHE A 106 9.68 -0.38 -1.45
N HIS A 107 10.63 -0.65 -0.58
CA HIS A 107 12.00 -0.83 -1.00
C HIS A 107 12.11 -2.10 -1.88
N PRO A 108 12.93 -2.11 -2.96
CA PRO A 108 12.98 -3.22 -3.91
C PRO A 108 13.37 -4.57 -3.29
N THR A 109 14.33 -4.58 -2.34
CA THR A 109 14.84 -5.82 -1.72
C THR A 109 14.65 -5.92 -0.20
N LYS A 110 14.84 -4.83 0.55
CA LYS A 110 14.74 -4.76 2.02
C LYS A 110 13.28 -4.59 2.46
N PRO A 111 12.90 -5.03 3.67
CA PRO A 111 11.53 -4.90 4.19
C PRO A 111 11.25 -3.47 4.71
N PHE A 112 11.53 -2.47 3.88
CA PHE A 112 11.35 -1.06 4.21
C PHE A 112 10.20 -0.44 3.42
N LEU A 113 9.49 0.48 4.07
CA LEU A 113 8.46 1.30 3.45
C LEU A 113 8.87 2.77 3.51
N PHE A 114 8.96 3.39 2.34
CA PHE A 114 9.16 4.82 2.18
C PHE A 114 7.81 5.49 2.17
N VAL A 115 7.64 6.50 3.02
CA VAL A 115 6.40 7.28 3.16
C VAL A 115 6.73 8.74 2.95
N ALA A 116 6.31 9.30 1.82
CA ALA A 116 6.34 10.73 1.59
C ALA A 116 5.10 11.36 2.23
N THR A 117 5.34 12.28 3.15
CA THR A 117 4.34 13.29 3.50
C THR A 117 4.58 14.54 2.67
N GLN A 118 3.72 15.56 2.79
CA GLN A 118 3.91 16.82 2.06
C GLN A 118 5.34 17.42 2.18
N ARG A 119 6.03 17.25 3.31
CA ARG A 119 7.33 17.91 3.57
C ARG A 119 8.52 16.96 3.72
N HIS A 120 8.31 15.69 4.05
CA HIS A 120 9.39 14.80 4.45
C HIS A 120 9.17 13.40 3.89
N VAL A 121 10.27 12.69 3.66
CA VAL A 121 10.23 11.25 3.42
C VAL A 121 10.66 10.53 4.70
N ARG A 122 9.90 9.52 5.11
CA ARG A 122 10.21 8.66 6.25
C ARG A 122 10.40 7.23 5.78
N ILE A 123 11.46 6.60 6.24
CA ILE A 123 11.78 5.21 5.94
C ILE A 123 11.46 4.40 7.19
N TYR A 124 10.54 3.46 7.08
CA TYR A 124 10.13 2.58 8.17
C TYR A 124 10.64 1.16 7.92
N ASP A 125 11.13 0.51 8.97
CA ASP A 125 11.38 -0.93 8.98
C ASP A 125 10.06 -1.64 9.30
N LEU A 126 9.55 -2.44 8.36
CA LEU A 126 8.26 -3.13 8.49
C LEU A 126 8.32 -4.33 9.45
N LEU A 127 9.50 -4.93 9.63
CA LEU A 127 9.69 -6.04 10.57
C LEU A 127 9.78 -5.54 12.01
N LYS A 128 10.59 -4.50 12.21
CA LYS A 128 10.79 -3.90 13.55
C LYS A 128 9.67 -2.93 13.95
N GLN A 129 8.86 -2.51 12.99
CA GLN A 129 7.83 -1.47 13.16
C GLN A 129 8.39 -0.15 13.70
N THR A 130 9.62 0.20 13.30
CA THR A 130 10.32 1.40 13.76
C THR A 130 10.62 2.36 12.62
N LEU A 131 10.74 3.65 12.95
CA LEU A 131 11.24 4.67 12.03
C LEU A 131 12.76 4.53 11.94
N MET A 132 13.28 4.23 10.76
CA MET A 132 14.72 4.11 10.51
C MET A 132 15.36 5.46 10.22
N LYS A 133 14.81 6.20 9.27
CA LYS A 133 15.36 7.49 8.82
C LYS A 133 14.25 8.47 8.47
N LYS A 134 14.53 9.75 8.69
CA LYS A 134 13.71 10.87 8.20
C LYS A 134 14.58 11.71 7.27
N LEU A 135 14.22 11.75 6.00
CA LEU A 135 14.90 12.56 4.99
C LEU A 135 14.27 13.96 4.97
N LEU A 136 15.10 14.99 5.05
CA LEU A 136 14.70 16.38 4.92
C LEU A 136 14.82 16.77 3.45
N THR A 137 13.70 17.10 2.81
CA THR A 137 13.70 17.48 1.39
C THR A 137 13.89 18.98 1.19
N ASN A 138 13.65 19.80 2.23
CA ASN A 138 13.57 21.27 2.13
C ASN A 138 12.58 21.77 1.05
N SER A 139 11.67 20.89 0.62
CA SER A 139 10.55 21.20 -0.27
C SER A 139 9.31 21.53 0.55
N LYS A 140 8.45 22.40 0.01
CA LYS A 140 7.15 22.70 0.61
C LYS A 140 6.16 21.57 0.38
N TRP A 141 6.17 20.97 -0.83
CA TRP A 141 5.19 19.97 -1.23
C TRP A 141 5.78 18.89 -2.16
N ILE A 142 6.03 17.71 -1.58
CA ILE A 142 6.38 16.49 -2.31
C ILE A 142 5.16 15.98 -3.10
N SER A 143 5.34 15.70 -4.39
CA SER A 143 4.31 15.11 -5.24
C SER A 143 4.50 13.61 -5.43
N THR A 144 5.72 13.17 -5.70
CA THR A 144 6.04 11.77 -6.04
C THR A 144 7.43 11.37 -5.59
N MET A 145 7.71 10.06 -5.60
CA MET A 145 9.03 9.48 -5.32
C MET A 145 9.35 8.38 -6.33
N ALA A 146 10.64 8.11 -6.52
CA ALA A 146 11.12 6.91 -7.19
C ALA A 146 12.36 6.37 -6.47
N ILE A 147 12.40 5.07 -6.19
CA ILE A 147 13.56 4.40 -5.57
C ILE A 147 14.37 3.75 -6.67
N HIS A 148 15.70 3.98 -6.67
CA HIS A 148 16.60 3.27 -7.58
C HIS A 148 16.52 1.76 -7.34
N PRO A 149 16.59 0.89 -8.37
CA PRO A 149 16.45 -0.57 -8.17
C PRO A 149 17.44 -1.20 -7.17
N ALA A 150 18.64 -0.62 -7.01
CA ALA A 150 19.60 -1.04 -5.98
C ALA A 150 19.15 -0.69 -4.54
N GLY A 151 18.25 0.29 -4.39
CA GLY A 151 17.62 0.66 -3.11
C GLY A 151 18.32 1.78 -2.33
N ASP A 152 19.50 2.21 -2.76
CA ASP A 152 20.33 3.14 -1.99
C ASP A 152 20.07 4.62 -2.32
N ASN A 153 19.43 4.90 -3.46
CA ASN A 153 19.09 6.25 -3.93
C ASN A 153 17.58 6.44 -4.08
N LEU A 154 17.14 7.65 -3.79
CA LEU A 154 15.74 8.08 -3.87
C LEU A 154 15.67 9.39 -4.66
N LEU A 155 14.79 9.46 -5.65
CA LEU A 155 14.38 10.68 -6.32
C LEU A 155 13.05 11.16 -5.74
N VAL A 156 12.93 12.47 -5.55
CA VAL A 156 11.71 13.11 -5.03
C VAL A 156 11.28 14.22 -5.98
N GLY A 157 10.08 14.09 -6.54
CA GLY A 157 9.43 15.14 -7.31
C GLY A 157 8.59 16.04 -6.42
N THR A 158 8.50 17.33 -6.75
CA THR A 158 7.78 18.31 -5.95
C THR A 158 6.88 19.20 -6.80
N TYR A 159 5.81 19.73 -6.20
CA TYR A 159 4.99 20.77 -6.83
C TYR A 159 5.69 22.12 -6.90
N ASP A 160 6.82 22.28 -6.19
CA ASP A 160 7.68 23.46 -6.24
C ASP A 160 8.57 23.48 -7.49
N ARG A 161 8.33 22.59 -8.46
CA ARG A 161 9.10 22.44 -9.71
C ARG A 161 10.56 22.07 -9.46
N LYS A 162 10.82 21.27 -8.42
CA LYS A 162 12.15 20.74 -8.09
C LYS A 162 12.17 19.22 -8.18
N MET A 163 13.32 18.70 -8.58
CA MET A 163 13.69 17.29 -8.44
C MET A 163 14.84 17.22 -7.45
N LEU A 164 14.73 16.33 -6.46
CA LEU A 164 15.70 16.15 -5.38
C LEU A 164 16.17 14.70 -5.32
#